data_AF-A0A1I5IKH3-F1
#
_entry.id   AF-A0A1I5IKH3-F1
#
_cell.length_a   1.000
_cell.length_b   1.000
_cell.length_c   1.000
_cell.angle_alpha   90.00
_cell.angle_beta   90.00
_cell.angle_gamma   90.00
#
_symmetry.space_group_name_H-M   'P 1'
#
loop_
_entity.id
_entity.type
_entity.pdbx_description
1 polymer ?
#
loop_
_entity_poly.entity_id
_entity_poly.type
_entity_poly.pdbx_seq_one_letter_code
_entity_poly.pdbx_strand_id
1 'polypeptide(L)'
;MGYIINLISDEAKRIRVLKESYAQQLSLLPKGTLRTRRRGNHEYYYLSFRDGEKIITDYVGKDEKRINELKQSLEKRKHVEDILRQLDRELSVAKRILEGEK
;
A
#
# COMPACT_ATOMS: atom_id res chain seq x y z
N MET A 1 31.95 -16.24 7.94
CA MET A 1 30.56 -16.44 8.38
C MET A 1 30.02 -15.23 9.15
N GLY A 2 30.65 -14.76 10.23
CA GLY A 2 30.13 -13.61 11.02
C GLY A 2 29.87 -12.29 10.26
N TYR A 3 30.69 -11.95 9.25
CA TYR A 3 30.49 -10.73 8.45
C TYR A 3 29.21 -10.76 7.61
N ILE A 4 28.84 -11.93 7.06
CA ILE A 4 27.64 -12.07 6.23
C ILE A 4 26.39 -11.95 7.11
N ILE A 5 26.39 -12.58 8.29
CA ILE A 5 25.30 -12.47 9.27
C ILE A 5 25.10 -11.03 9.72
N ASN A 6 26.18 -10.33 10.06
CA ASN A 6 26.12 -8.93 10.49
C ASN A 6 25.55 -8.03 9.38
N LEU A 7 26.00 -8.23 8.13
CA LEU A 7 25.46 -7.51 6.98
C LEU A 7 23.96 -7.75 6.80
N ILE A 8 23.52 -9.01 6.87
CA ILE A 8 22.09 -9.38 6.75
C ILE A 8 21.27 -8.79 7.91
N SER A 9 21.83 -8.77 9.12
CA SER A 9 21.19 -8.19 10.30
C SER A 9 21.00 -6.68 10.17
N ASP A 10 22.01 -5.97 9.67
CA ASP A 10 21.93 -4.53 9.44
C ASP A 10 20.98 -4.18 8.30
N GLU A 11 20.97 -4.96 7.22
CA GLU A 11 19.99 -4.79 6.15
C GLU A 11 18.56 -5.06 6.64
N ALA A 12 18.34 -6.08 7.48
CA ALA A 12 17.04 -6.33 8.08
C ALA A 12 16.57 -5.17 8.98
N LYS A 13 17.48 -4.48 9.69
CA LYS A 13 17.14 -3.26 10.44
C LYS A 13 16.75 -2.13 9.49
N ARG A 14 17.51 -1.92 8.40
CA ARG A 14 17.22 -0.91 7.38
C ARG A 14 15.85 -1.13 6.75
N ILE A 15 15.53 -2.36 6.36
CA ILE A 15 14.23 -2.73 5.79
C ILE A 15 13.08 -2.39 6.76
N ARG A 16 13.24 -2.63 8.07
CA ARG A 16 12.22 -2.27 9.06
C ARG A 16 11.95 -0.76 9.07
N VAL A 17 13.00 0.07 9.08
CA VAL A 17 12.87 1.53 9.03
C VAL A 17 12.19 1.99 7.74
N LEU A 18 12.56 1.40 6.59
CA LEU A 18 11.91 1.69 5.31
C LEU A 18 10.42 1.34 5.34
N LYS A 19 10.06 0.17 5.89
CA LYS A 19 8.67 -0.24 6.03
C LYS A 19 7.86 0.75 6.87
N GLU A 20 8.40 1.28 7.96
CA GLU A 20 7.73 2.29 8.79
C GLU A 20 7.44 3.56 7.98
N SER A 21 8.41 4.04 7.19
CA SER A 21 8.23 5.21 6.31
C SER A 21 7.13 4.97 5.26
N TYR A 22 7.15 3.81 4.58
CA TYR A 22 6.12 3.48 3.61
C TYR A 22 4.75 3.26 4.25
N ALA A 23 4.67 2.72 5.47
CA ALA A 23 3.41 2.60 6.20
C ALA A 23 2.81 3.96 6.56
N GLN A 24 3.65 4.95 6.92
CA GLN A 24 3.21 6.33 7.12
C GLN A 24 2.72 6.96 5.82
N GLN A 25 3.42 6.79 4.70
CA GLN A 25 2.94 7.26 3.40
C GLN A 25 1.60 6.61 3.01
N LEU A 26 1.45 5.32 3.31
CA LEU A 26 0.23 4.57 3.04
C LEU A 26 -0.97 5.06 3.87
N SER A 27 -0.75 5.59 5.08
CA SER A 27 -1.83 6.10 5.93
C SER A 27 -2.42 7.43 5.39
N LEU A 28 -1.61 8.21 4.66
CA LEU A 28 -2.00 9.48 4.04
C LEU A 28 -2.76 9.29 2.71
N LEU A 29 -2.68 8.10 2.09
CA LEU A 29 -3.29 7.82 0.80
C LEU A 29 -4.72 7.26 0.94
N PRO A 30 -5.66 7.67 0.06
CA PRO A 30 -7.06 7.25 0.15
C PRO A 30 -7.18 5.74 -0.04
N LYS A 31 -7.99 5.10 0.81
CA LYS A 31 -8.28 3.67 0.72
C LYS A 31 -9.42 3.41 -0.25
N GLY A 32 -9.48 2.19 -0.77
CA GLY A 32 -10.65 1.67 -1.47
C GLY A 32 -10.51 1.57 -2.97
N THR A 33 -11.64 1.57 -3.66
CA THR A 33 -11.74 1.37 -5.09
C THR A 33 -12.75 2.35 -5.67
N LEU A 34 -12.33 3.04 -6.72
CA LEU A 34 -13.22 3.91 -7.48
C LEU A 34 -14.13 3.06 -8.38
N ARG A 35 -15.43 3.24 -8.24
CA ARG A 35 -16.50 2.57 -8.97
C ARG A 35 -17.25 3.57 -9.82
N THR A 36 -17.49 3.22 -11.07
CA THR A 36 -18.31 4.02 -11.99
C THR A 36 -19.70 3.42 -12.06
N ARG A 37 -20.73 4.27 -12.03
CA ARG A 37 -22.12 3.90 -12.34
C ARG A 37 -22.64 4.80 -13.45
N ARG A 38 -23.21 4.19 -14.49
CA ARG A 38 -23.81 4.90 -15.61
C ARG A 38 -25.34 4.92 -15.46
N ARG A 39 -25.95 6.10 -15.56
CA ARG A 39 -27.41 6.29 -15.63
C ARG A 39 -27.72 7.13 -16.87
N GLY A 40 -28.19 6.47 -17.93
CA GLY A 40 -28.37 7.09 -19.24
C GLY A 40 -27.04 7.61 -19.81
N ASN A 41 -26.99 8.92 -20.09
CA ASN A 41 -25.80 9.60 -20.60
C ASN A 41 -24.87 10.15 -19.50
N HIS A 42 -25.20 9.95 -18.22
CA HIS A 42 -24.40 10.46 -17.11
C HIS A 42 -23.59 9.34 -16.45
N GLU A 43 -22.32 9.62 -16.17
CA GLU A 43 -21.45 8.80 -15.33
C GLU A 43 -21.27 9.41 -13.95
N TYR A 44 -21.35 8.55 -12.94
CA TYR A 44 -21.23 8.90 -11.54
C TYR A 44 -20.14 8.06 -10.90
N TYR A 45 -19.25 8.71 -10.15
CA TYR A 45 -18.14 8.04 -9.51
C TYR A 45 -18.37 7.90 -8.01
N TYR A 46 -18.04 6.72 -7.50
CA TYR A 46 -18.18 6.36 -6.10
C TYR A 46 -16.88 5.75 -5.58
N LEU A 47 -16.44 6.14 -4.38
CA LEU A 47 -15.29 5.53 -3.71
C LEU A 47 -15.80 4.53 -2.67
N SER A 48 -15.55 3.24 -2.91
CA SER A 48 -15.89 2.20 -1.95
C SER A 48 -14.67 1.78 -1.15
N PHE A 49 -14.74 1.87 0.18
CA PHE A 49 -13.66 1.44 1.08
C PHE A 49 -14.23 0.75 2.33
N ARG A 50 -13.40 -0.08 2.96
CA ARG A 50 -13.73 -0.69 4.25
C ARG A 50 -13.27 0.24 5.37
N ASP A 51 -14.20 0.54 6.26
CA ASP A 51 -13.96 1.27 7.50
C ASP A 51 -14.38 0.39 8.68
N GLY A 52 -13.38 -0.17 9.38
CA GLY A 52 -13.58 -1.24 10.35
C GLY A 52 -14.31 -2.44 9.75
N GLU A 53 -15.50 -2.72 10.27
CA GLU A 53 -16.36 -3.84 9.85
C GLU A 53 -17.31 -3.49 8.69
N LYS A 54 -17.46 -2.20 8.36
CA LYS A 54 -18.44 -1.73 7.38
C LYS A 54 -17.78 -1.38 6.05
N ILE A 55 -18.53 -1.54 4.97
CA ILE A 55 -18.14 -1.04 3.64
C ILE A 55 -18.89 0.27 3.41
N ILE A 56 -18.14 1.36 3.28
CA ILE A 56 -18.65 2.70 2.97
C ILE A 56 -18.52 2.91 1.45
N THR A 57 -19.50 3.56 0.84
CA THR A 57 -19.47 3.94 -0.58
C THR A 57 -19.82 5.41 -0.70
N ASP A 58 -18.79 6.24 -0.86
CA ASP A 58 -18.94 7.69 -0.91
C ASP A 58 -19.10 8.18 -2.34
N TYR A 59 -20.02 9.12 -2.55
CA TYR A 59 -20.20 9.75 -3.84
C TYR A 59 -19.10 10.79 -4.09
N VAL A 60 -18.31 10.59 -5.15
CA VAL A 60 -17.17 11.45 -5.52
C VAL A 60 -17.60 12.58 -6.45
N GLY A 61 -18.64 12.37 -7.24
CA GLY A 61 -19.13 13.34 -8.22
C GLY A 61 -18.91 12.90 -9.67
N LYS A 62 -18.89 13.91 -10.55
CA LYS A 62 -18.66 13.80 -12.00
C LYS A 62 -17.50 14.66 -12.51
N ASP A 63 -16.79 15.34 -11.60
CA ASP A 63 -15.68 16.22 -11.96
C ASP A 63 -14.45 15.41 -12.36
N GLU A 64 -14.11 15.44 -13.65
CA GLU A 64 -13.02 14.66 -14.24
C GLU A 64 -11.66 14.94 -13.59
N LYS A 65 -11.37 16.19 -13.20
CA LYS A 65 -10.09 16.53 -12.57
C LYS A 65 -9.94 15.82 -11.23
N ARG A 66 -10.93 16.00 -10.35
CA ARG A 66 -10.98 15.33 -9.05
C ARG A 66 -10.95 13.80 -9.17
N ILE A 67 -11.66 13.26 -10.17
CA ILE A 67 -11.67 11.82 -10.45
C ILE A 67 -10.27 11.33 -10.85
N ASN A 68 -9.58 12.08 -11.72
CA ASN A 68 -8.24 11.72 -12.17
C ASN A 68 -7.21 11.80 -11.04
N GLU A 69 -7.25 12.85 -10.22
CA GLU A 69 -6.40 12.99 -9.02
C GLU A 69 -6.63 11.85 -8.02
N LEU A 70 -7.89 11.46 -7.83
CA LEU A 70 -8.24 10.33 -6.97
C LEU A 70 -7.72 9.00 -7.55
N LYS A 71 -7.87 8.78 -8.86
CA LYS A 71 -7.29 7.59 -9.54
C LYS A 71 -5.78 7.53 -9.37
N GLN A 72 -5.07 8.63 -9.58
CA GLN A 72 -3.63 8.69 -9.39
C GLN A 72 -3.22 8.41 -7.94
N SER A 73 -3.96 8.93 -6.98
CA SER A 73 -3.72 8.67 -5.55
C SER A 73 -3.95 7.20 -5.19
N LEU A 74 -4.97 6.56 -5.76
CA LEU A 74 -5.24 5.12 -5.58
C LEU A 74 -4.16 4.24 -6.24
N GLU A 75 -3.68 4.60 -7.42
CA GLU A 75 -2.56 3.88 -8.06
C GLU A 75 -1.26 4.02 -7.26
N LYS A 76 -0.95 5.22 -6.77
CA LYS A 76 0.18 5.44 -5.84
C LYS A 76 0.05 4.55 -4.61
N ARG A 77 -1.15 4.45 -4.03
CA ARG A 77 -1.41 3.58 -2.88
C ARG A 77 -1.07 2.12 -3.20
N LYS A 78 -1.58 1.61 -4.32
CA LYS A 78 -1.32 0.23 -4.76
C LYS A 78 0.17 -0.04 -4.94
N HIS A 79 0.90 0.90 -5.54
CA HIS A 79 2.35 0.80 -5.69
C HIS A 79 3.08 0.72 -4.34
N VAL A 80 2.71 1.56 -3.37
CA VAL A 80 3.27 1.51 -2.01
C VAL A 80 2.94 0.19 -1.31
N GLU A 81 1.71 -0.34 -1.47
CA GLU A 81 1.33 -1.65 -0.93
C GLU A 81 2.18 -2.79 -1.53
N ASP A 82 2.49 -2.72 -2.82
CA ASP A 82 3.33 -3.70 -3.49
C ASP A 82 4.80 -3.62 -3.02
N ILE A 83 5.34 -2.41 -2.82
CA ILE A 83 6.67 -2.21 -2.21
C ILE A 83 6.71 -2.83 -0.81
N LEU A 84 5.70 -2.56 0.03
CA LEU A 84 5.63 -3.11 1.38
C LEU A 84 5.60 -4.65 1.36
N ARG A 85 4.86 -5.26 0.43
CA ARG A 85 4.85 -6.72 0.24
C ARG A 85 6.21 -7.27 -0.17
N GLN A 86 6.96 -6.57 -1.01
CA GLN A 86 8.32 -6.97 -1.40
C GLN A 86 9.26 -6.91 -0.19
N LEU A 87 9.25 -5.80 0.55
CA LEU A 87 10.03 -5.64 1.78
C LEU A 87 9.70 -6.70 2.83
N ASP A 88 8.43 -7.13 2.93
CA ASP A 88 8.03 -8.23 3.80
C ASP A 88 8.63 -9.58 3.40
N ARG A 89 8.70 -9.86 2.10
CA ARG A 89 9.34 -11.07 1.58
C ARG A 89 10.84 -11.05 1.85
N GLU A 90 11.51 -9.93 1.59
CA GLU A 90 12.94 -9.75 1.87
C GLU A 90 13.25 -9.94 3.35
N LEU A 91 12.46 -9.31 4.24
CA LEU A 91 12.61 -9.47 5.68
C LEU A 91 12.38 -10.93 6.12
N SER A 92 11.42 -11.63 5.51
CA SER A 92 11.16 -13.04 5.82
C SER A 92 12.34 -13.94 5.42
N VAL A 93 12.96 -13.68 4.28
CA VAL A 93 14.18 -14.40 3.83
C VAL A 93 15.35 -14.10 4.78
N ALA A 94 15.59 -12.84 5.10
CA ALA A 94 16.65 -12.44 6.02
C ALA A 94 16.50 -13.12 7.40
N LYS A 95 15.28 -13.17 7.94
CA LYS A 95 14.98 -13.87 9.21
C LYS A 95 15.33 -15.35 9.14
N ARG A 96 14.91 -16.04 8.06
CA ARG A 96 15.20 -17.48 7.88
C ARG A 96 16.70 -17.78 7.86
N ILE A 97 17.50 -16.92 7.22
CA ILE A 97 18.96 -17.07 7.19
C ILE A 97 19.55 -16.89 8.59
N LEU A 98 19.12 -15.84 9.31
CA LEU A 98 19.59 -15.55 10.68
C LEU A 98 19.18 -16.63 11.69
N GLU A 99 18.01 -17.26 11.51
CA GLU A 99 17.51 -18.35 12.36
C GLU A 99 18.18 -19.69 12.05
N GLY A 100 18.53 -19.96 10.79
CA GLY A 100 19.23 -21.19 10.39
C GLY A 100 20.72 -21.24 10.77
N GLU A 101 21.30 -20.11 11.16
CA GLU A 101 22.66 -20.04 11.72
C GLU A 101 22.70 -20.12 13.27
N LYS A 102 21.54 -20.19 13.95
CA LYS A 102 21.47 -20.48 15.39
C LYS A 102 21.57 -21.96 15.69
#